data_AF-A0A8C1GNH4-F1
#
_entry.id   AF-A0A8C1GNH4-F1
#
_cell.length_a   1.000
_cell.length_b   1.000
_cell.length_c   1.000
_cell.angle_alpha   90.00
_cell.angle_beta   90.00
_cell.angle_gamma   90.00
#
_symmetry.space_group_name_H-M   'P 1'
#
loop_
_entity.id
_entity.type
_entity.pdbx_description
1 polymer ?
#
loop_
_entity_poly.entity_id
_entity_poly.type
_entity_poly.pdbx_seq_one_letter_code
_entity_poly.pdbx_strand_id
1 'polypeptide(L)'
;MNGTADICNHCRNMIREKEKGMKMSRHISTGPSSFIPENEIIGAMPLNDSTVMFLDEEFSGRMDNLTQVMGLHPHYLQAFLRCHYYLLRMDGPLPLHYRHYIAIMAAARHQCSTLVCQHVQEFEQIGVCSDWLRGLEFCPQRLRNLNEINKILAHRPWLITKQHIQALVKTGEHSWSLAELVHAVVLLAHFHALASFVFGSGVNPDPEVTEVNGVTDDICPPAMAGLCTCHLTNSNQGNRNPLRNPDTGSELEALMERMKRLLEEREDDDASEEEMFTRFEKEKKESLLVVSAGFDEEVVPPSPVARFVDDPSFGYQDFARHGEDNPPTFKAQDYTWEDHGFSLVNRLYSDIGHLLDDKFRTACDLTYYNMASHEGVDTSMLRRALFNYVHCMYGIRYDDYDYGEVNQLLERNLKVYIKTVTCYPERTTRRMYESYWHQFRHSEKVHVNLLLMEARMQAELLYALRAITHYMT
;
A
#
# COMPACT_ATOMS: atom_id res chain seq x y z
N MET A 1 -14.27 -2.87 -65.94
CA MET A 1 -15.07 -1.72 -65.47
C MET A 1 -14.57 -1.35 -64.07
N ASN A 2 -13.60 -0.44 -63.98
CA ASN A 2 -13.16 0.15 -62.71
C ASN A 2 -13.90 1.47 -62.55
N GLY A 3 -14.89 1.51 -61.66
CA GLY A 3 -15.57 2.73 -61.26
C GLY A 3 -15.04 3.19 -59.91
N THR A 4 -14.02 4.03 -59.91
CA THR A 4 -13.59 4.79 -58.73
C THR A 4 -14.64 5.86 -58.44
N ALA A 5 -15.30 5.78 -57.28
CA ALA A 5 -16.19 6.82 -56.82
C ALA A 5 -15.36 8.04 -56.37
N ASP A 6 -15.37 9.10 -57.17
CA ASP A 6 -14.73 10.37 -56.84
C ASP A 6 -15.49 11.06 -55.69
N ILE A 7 -14.81 11.17 -54.55
CA ILE A 7 -15.31 11.92 -53.39
C ILE A 7 -15.36 13.41 -53.75
N CYS A 8 -16.55 14.01 -53.67
CA CYS A 8 -16.78 15.43 -53.97
C CYS A 8 -15.90 16.36 -53.10
N ASN A 9 -15.43 17.47 -53.70
CA ASN A 9 -14.58 18.48 -53.05
C ASN A 9 -15.17 19.04 -51.74
N HIS A 10 -16.49 19.05 -51.59
CA HIS A 10 -17.14 19.47 -50.34
C HIS A 10 -16.90 18.47 -49.18
N CYS A 11 -16.98 17.17 -49.47
CA CYS A 11 -16.67 16.11 -48.50
C CYS A 11 -15.19 16.08 -48.15
N ARG A 12 -14.30 16.35 -49.12
CA ARG A 12 -12.86 16.48 -48.90
C ARG A 12 -12.52 17.66 -47.99
N ASN A 13 -13.23 18.77 -48.12
CA ASN A 13 -13.04 19.94 -47.26
C ASN A 13 -13.59 19.72 -45.84
N MET A 14 -14.73 19.02 -45.69
CA MET A 14 -15.22 18.62 -44.37
C MET A 14 -14.29 17.64 -43.64
N ILE A 15 -13.66 16.71 -44.35
CA ILE A 15 -12.64 15.80 -43.78
C ILE A 15 -11.40 16.60 -43.35
N ARG A 16 -10.92 17.53 -44.19
CA ARG A 16 -9.79 18.41 -43.84
C ARG A 16 -10.08 19.37 -42.69
N GLU A 17 -11.32 19.82 -42.51
CA GLU A 17 -11.71 20.62 -41.34
C GLU A 17 -11.86 19.76 -40.08
N LYS A 18 -12.34 18.51 -40.18
CA LYS A 18 -12.32 17.54 -39.05
C LYS A 18 -10.89 17.19 -38.63
N GLU A 19 -9.97 17.01 -39.58
CA GLU A 19 -8.53 16.76 -39.30
C GLU A 19 -7.83 18.00 -38.72
N LYS A 20 -8.24 19.22 -39.09
CA LYS A 20 -7.74 20.46 -38.48
C LYS A 20 -8.38 20.79 -37.12
N GLY A 21 -9.55 20.22 -36.83
CA GLY A 21 -10.27 20.34 -35.56
C GLY A 21 -9.89 19.29 -34.51
N MET A 22 -9.29 18.17 -34.92
CA MET A 22 -8.55 17.29 -34.02
C MET A 22 -7.24 17.98 -33.63
N LYS A 23 -7.33 18.91 -32.67
CA LYS A 23 -6.23 19.03 -31.71
C LYS A 23 -6.09 17.65 -31.10
N MET A 24 -5.15 16.87 -31.62
CA MET A 24 -4.57 15.74 -30.91
C MET A 24 -4.25 16.32 -29.53
N SER A 25 -5.07 16.00 -28.54
CA SER A 25 -4.70 16.25 -27.15
C SER A 25 -3.38 15.52 -27.02
N ARG A 26 -2.28 16.27 -27.01
CA ARG A 26 -1.01 15.72 -26.51
C ARG A 26 -1.32 15.45 -25.06
N HIS A 27 -1.89 14.29 -24.77
CA HIS A 27 -1.91 13.72 -23.45
C HIS A 27 -0.44 13.64 -23.08
N ILE A 28 0.01 14.60 -22.28
CA ILE A 28 1.28 14.51 -21.61
C ILE A 28 1.09 13.29 -20.71
N SER A 29 1.63 12.15 -21.14
CA SER A 29 1.77 10.98 -20.28
C SER A 29 2.38 11.47 -18.97
N THR A 30 1.67 11.33 -17.85
CA THR A 30 2.16 11.76 -16.54
C THR A 30 3.19 10.78 -15.97
N GLY A 31 3.64 9.80 -16.76
CA GLY A 31 4.52 8.71 -16.34
C GLY A 31 3.86 7.79 -15.30
N PRO A 32 4.59 6.78 -14.80
CA PRO A 32 4.03 5.81 -13.84
C PRO A 32 3.79 6.37 -12.43
N SER A 33 4.47 7.47 -12.06
CA SER A 33 4.36 8.11 -10.75
C SER A 33 4.29 9.64 -10.87
N SER A 34 3.48 10.26 -10.03
CA SER A 34 3.41 11.72 -9.85
C SER A 34 4.53 12.29 -8.97
N PHE A 35 5.27 11.43 -8.27
CA PHE A 35 6.35 11.80 -7.36
C PHE A 35 7.74 11.60 -7.97
N ILE A 36 7.88 10.61 -8.87
CA ILE A 36 9.16 10.16 -9.42
C ILE A 36 9.24 10.53 -10.90
N PRO A 37 10.33 11.17 -11.37
CA PRO A 37 10.54 11.43 -12.79
C PRO A 37 10.53 10.14 -13.64
N GLU A 38 9.80 10.16 -14.75
CA GLU A 38 9.61 9.00 -15.64
C GLU A 38 10.93 8.37 -16.12
N ASN A 39 11.94 9.20 -16.39
CA ASN A 39 13.26 8.74 -16.82
C ASN A 39 14.01 7.93 -15.75
N GLU A 40 13.73 8.14 -14.47
CA GLU A 40 14.34 7.38 -13.37
C GLU A 40 13.68 6.00 -13.18
N ILE A 41 12.42 5.86 -13.61
CA ILE A 41 11.70 4.56 -13.57
C ILE A 41 12.11 3.71 -14.77
N ILE A 42 12.05 4.28 -15.98
CA ILE A 42 12.38 3.54 -17.22
C ILE A 42 13.86 3.14 -17.25
N GLY A 43 14.76 4.00 -16.74
CA GLY A 43 16.21 3.74 -16.73
C GLY A 43 16.66 2.66 -15.76
N ALA A 44 15.81 2.25 -14.81
CA ALA A 44 16.17 1.38 -13.69
C ALA A 44 15.62 -0.05 -13.80
N MET A 45 15.04 -0.45 -14.94
CA MET A 45 14.42 -1.77 -15.13
C MET A 45 15.27 -2.76 -15.97
N PRO A 46 16.36 -3.34 -15.45
CA PRO A 46 16.85 -4.61 -15.96
C PRO A 46 16.03 -5.73 -15.30
N LEU A 47 14.84 -6.00 -15.84
CA LEU A 47 14.08 -7.18 -15.43
C LEU A 47 14.87 -8.43 -15.84
N ASN A 48 14.96 -9.41 -14.95
CA ASN A 48 15.57 -10.70 -15.31
C ASN A 48 14.68 -11.45 -16.32
N ASP A 49 15.28 -12.31 -17.15
CA ASP A 49 14.56 -13.05 -18.20
C ASP A 49 13.34 -13.80 -17.64
N SER A 50 13.44 -14.35 -16.43
CA SER A 50 12.33 -15.07 -15.78
C SER A 50 11.13 -14.18 -15.42
N THR A 51 11.37 -12.92 -15.03
CA THR A 51 10.30 -11.97 -14.67
C THR A 51 9.69 -11.40 -15.94
N VAL A 52 10.50 -11.13 -16.97
CA VAL A 52 10.00 -10.73 -18.30
C VAL A 52 9.12 -11.83 -18.88
N MET A 53 9.57 -13.08 -18.85
CA MET A 53 8.75 -14.21 -19.32
C MET A 53 7.45 -14.36 -18.52
N PHE A 54 7.51 -14.26 -17.19
CA PHE A 54 6.30 -14.30 -16.35
C PHE A 54 5.32 -13.16 -16.69
N LEU A 55 5.83 -11.95 -16.91
CA LEU A 55 5.01 -10.80 -17.32
C LEU A 55 4.44 -10.97 -18.74
N ASP A 56 5.19 -11.56 -19.65
CA ASP A 56 4.74 -11.79 -21.03
C ASP A 56 3.66 -12.89 -21.10
N GLU A 57 3.87 -14.00 -20.38
CA GLU A 57 2.94 -15.12 -20.30
C GLU A 57 1.65 -14.77 -19.55
N GLU A 58 1.74 -14.07 -18.41
CA GLU A 58 0.60 -13.88 -17.50
C GLU A 58 -0.03 -12.49 -17.56
N PHE A 59 0.69 -11.47 -18.07
CA PHE A 59 0.23 -10.08 -18.13
C PHE A 59 0.29 -9.49 -19.55
N SER A 60 0.35 -10.34 -20.59
CA SER A 60 0.38 -9.93 -22.01
C SER A 60 1.51 -8.95 -22.35
N GLY A 61 2.60 -8.96 -21.56
CA GLY A 61 3.78 -8.13 -21.79
C GLY A 61 3.62 -6.64 -21.45
N ARG A 62 2.47 -6.20 -20.93
CA ARG A 62 2.25 -4.80 -20.52
C ARG A 62 2.32 -4.65 -19.00
N MET A 63 3.24 -3.81 -18.53
CA MET A 63 3.36 -3.48 -17.11
C MET A 63 2.47 -2.27 -16.78
N ASP A 64 1.52 -2.47 -15.86
CA ASP A 64 0.79 -1.37 -15.26
C ASP A 64 1.73 -0.41 -14.50
N ASN A 65 1.28 0.82 -14.25
CA ASN A 65 2.10 1.84 -13.60
C ASN A 65 2.62 1.38 -12.23
N LEU A 66 1.83 0.58 -11.51
CA LEU A 66 2.21 0.00 -10.21
C LEU A 66 3.41 -0.94 -10.34
N THR A 67 3.36 -1.87 -11.29
CA THR A 67 4.42 -2.84 -11.58
C THR A 67 5.68 -2.12 -12.05
N GLN A 68 5.55 -1.06 -12.86
CA GLN A 68 6.69 -0.25 -13.30
C GLN A 68 7.41 0.42 -12.12
N VAL A 69 6.68 0.99 -11.15
CA VAL A 69 7.29 1.63 -9.97
C VAL A 69 7.92 0.58 -9.03
N MET A 70 7.25 -0.56 -8.81
CA MET A 70 7.84 -1.69 -8.06
C MET A 70 9.07 -2.28 -8.76
N GLY A 71 9.15 -2.15 -10.09
CA GLY A 71 10.26 -2.60 -10.94
C GLY A 71 11.61 -1.94 -10.64
N LEU A 72 11.64 -0.84 -9.86
CA LEU A 72 12.88 -0.31 -9.28
C LEU A 72 13.58 -1.33 -8.36
N HIS A 73 12.87 -2.34 -7.88
CA HIS A 73 13.38 -3.43 -7.06
C HIS A 73 12.96 -4.80 -7.62
N PRO A 74 13.64 -5.30 -8.68
CA PRO A 74 13.21 -6.52 -9.39
C PRO A 74 13.08 -7.77 -8.53
N HIS A 75 13.97 -7.95 -7.54
CA HIS A 75 13.91 -9.08 -6.61
C HIS A 75 12.62 -9.08 -5.80
N TYR A 76 12.22 -7.92 -5.27
CA TYR A 76 10.96 -7.78 -4.56
C TYR A 76 9.77 -7.91 -5.52
N LEU A 77 9.82 -7.28 -6.70
CA LEU A 77 8.76 -7.37 -7.71
C LEU A 77 8.44 -8.83 -8.06
N GLN A 78 9.46 -9.69 -8.19
CA GLN A 78 9.24 -11.11 -8.47
C GLN A 78 8.45 -11.83 -7.36
N ALA A 79 8.82 -11.61 -6.09
CA ALA A 79 8.09 -12.18 -4.95
C ALA A 79 6.65 -11.64 -4.86
N PHE A 80 6.49 -10.33 -5.07
CA PHE A 80 5.18 -9.68 -5.14
C PHE A 80 4.29 -10.28 -6.23
N LEU A 81 4.78 -10.37 -7.46
CA LEU A 81 4.00 -10.85 -8.61
C LEU A 81 3.57 -12.31 -8.42
N ARG A 82 4.44 -13.18 -7.88
CA ARG A 82 4.07 -14.57 -7.55
C ARG A 82 2.93 -14.62 -6.54
N CYS A 83 3.04 -13.87 -5.45
CA CYS A 83 2.01 -13.80 -4.42
C CYS A 83 0.70 -13.20 -4.97
N HIS A 84 0.79 -12.11 -5.73
CA HIS A 84 -0.35 -11.40 -6.32
C HIS A 84 -1.11 -12.29 -7.31
N TYR A 85 -0.37 -12.96 -8.20
CA TYR A 85 -0.93 -13.92 -9.16
C TYR A 85 -1.61 -15.10 -8.45
N TYR A 86 -0.96 -15.68 -7.44
CA TYR A 86 -1.55 -16.77 -6.67
C TYR A 86 -2.87 -16.36 -5.98
N LEU A 87 -2.90 -15.17 -5.39
CA LEU A 87 -4.09 -14.66 -4.71
C LEU A 87 -5.27 -14.48 -5.65
N LEU A 88 -5.03 -13.95 -6.86
CA LEU A 88 -6.11 -13.54 -7.75
C LEU A 88 -6.40 -14.52 -8.88
N ARG A 89 -5.42 -15.27 -9.41
CA ARG A 89 -5.59 -16.07 -10.63
C ARG A 89 -5.60 -17.58 -10.37
N MET A 90 -4.84 -18.06 -9.40
CA MET A 90 -4.72 -19.50 -9.12
C MET A 90 -5.96 -20.09 -8.43
N ASP A 91 -6.18 -21.39 -8.56
CA ASP A 91 -7.25 -22.08 -7.82
C ASP A 91 -7.07 -21.91 -6.31
N GLY A 92 -8.17 -21.67 -5.62
CA GLY A 92 -8.17 -21.37 -4.19
C GLY A 92 -9.57 -21.42 -3.59
N PRO A 93 -9.70 -21.25 -2.26
CA PRO A 93 -10.98 -21.41 -1.56
C PRO A 93 -12.11 -20.51 -2.09
N LEU A 94 -11.77 -19.31 -2.56
CA LEU A 94 -12.75 -18.34 -3.06
C LEU A 94 -12.90 -18.36 -4.58
N PRO A 95 -14.13 -18.20 -5.12
CA PRO A 95 -14.33 -17.96 -6.55
C PRO A 95 -13.70 -16.64 -7.01
N LEU A 96 -13.21 -16.60 -8.24
CA LEU A 96 -12.49 -15.45 -8.81
C LEU A 96 -13.20 -14.10 -8.58
N HIS A 97 -14.49 -14.01 -8.92
CA HIS A 97 -15.28 -12.77 -8.76
C HIS A 97 -15.41 -12.31 -7.30
N TYR A 98 -15.43 -13.23 -6.32
CA TYR A 98 -15.40 -12.85 -4.91
C TYR A 98 -14.07 -12.18 -4.57
N ARG A 99 -12.96 -12.69 -5.10
CA ARG A 99 -11.62 -12.17 -4.81
C ARG A 99 -11.45 -10.73 -5.30
N HIS A 100 -11.86 -10.45 -6.54
CA HIS A 100 -11.83 -9.10 -7.09
C HIS A 100 -12.80 -8.16 -6.37
N TYR A 101 -13.99 -8.61 -5.96
CA TYR A 101 -14.90 -7.78 -5.17
C TYR A 101 -14.36 -7.49 -3.75
N ILE A 102 -13.71 -8.46 -3.10
CA ILE A 102 -13.01 -8.25 -1.82
C ILE A 102 -11.87 -7.24 -1.99
N ALA A 103 -11.12 -7.30 -3.10
CA ALA A 103 -10.08 -6.32 -3.43
C ALA A 103 -10.66 -4.90 -3.55
N ILE A 104 -11.82 -4.75 -4.22
CA ILE A 104 -12.56 -3.47 -4.29
C ILE A 104 -12.93 -2.98 -2.89
N MET A 105 -13.53 -3.84 -2.06
CA MET A 105 -13.93 -3.48 -0.68
C MET A 105 -12.74 -3.05 0.18
N ALA A 106 -11.60 -3.72 0.05
CA ALA A 106 -10.37 -3.40 0.79
C ALA A 106 -9.78 -2.06 0.34
N ALA A 107 -9.58 -1.87 -0.97
CA ALA A 107 -9.03 -0.64 -1.53
C ALA A 107 -9.91 0.58 -1.22
N ALA A 108 -11.24 0.40 -1.19
CA ALA A 108 -12.20 1.45 -0.86
C ALA A 108 -12.08 1.95 0.59
N ARG A 109 -11.55 1.16 1.55
CA ARG A 109 -11.29 1.62 2.94
C ARG A 109 -10.33 2.81 3.01
N HIS A 110 -9.48 2.95 2.00
CA HIS A 110 -8.50 4.03 1.86
C HIS A 110 -8.80 4.93 0.66
N GLN A 111 -10.02 4.89 0.13
CA GLN A 111 -10.42 5.69 -1.03
C GLN A 111 -9.47 5.54 -2.24
N CYS A 112 -8.83 4.37 -2.39
CA CYS A 112 -7.83 4.14 -3.41
C CYS A 112 -8.51 3.86 -4.76
N SER A 113 -8.89 4.92 -5.48
CA SER A 113 -9.59 4.81 -6.76
C SER A 113 -8.77 4.04 -7.80
N THR A 114 -7.43 4.16 -7.81
CA THR A 114 -6.55 3.39 -8.71
C THR A 114 -6.82 1.89 -8.61
N LEU A 115 -6.75 1.32 -7.40
CA LEU A 115 -6.96 -0.12 -7.18
C LEU A 115 -8.44 -0.50 -7.34
N VAL A 116 -9.37 0.34 -6.88
CA VAL A 116 -10.81 0.09 -7.07
C VAL A 116 -11.13 -0.01 -8.56
N CYS A 117 -10.71 0.96 -9.37
CA CYS A 117 -10.98 0.97 -10.80
C CYS A 117 -10.33 -0.25 -11.50
N GLN A 118 -9.08 -0.62 -11.15
CA GLN A 118 -8.42 -1.82 -11.68
C GLN A 118 -9.23 -3.10 -11.40
N HIS A 119 -9.70 -3.30 -10.17
CA HIS A 119 -10.46 -4.50 -9.83
C HIS A 119 -11.92 -4.47 -10.29
N VAL A 120 -12.52 -3.29 -10.48
CA VAL A 120 -13.82 -3.14 -11.15
C VAL A 120 -13.72 -3.67 -12.58
N GLN A 121 -12.69 -3.30 -13.33
CA GLN A 121 -12.50 -3.77 -14.71
C GLN A 121 -12.32 -5.28 -14.78
N GLU A 122 -11.46 -5.83 -13.93
CA GLU A 122 -11.31 -7.29 -13.84
C GLU A 122 -12.63 -7.97 -13.46
N PHE A 123 -13.40 -7.40 -12.53
CA PHE A 123 -14.70 -7.95 -12.13
C PHE A 123 -15.71 -7.95 -13.29
N GLU A 124 -15.75 -6.88 -14.08
CA GLU A 124 -16.60 -6.78 -15.29
C GLU A 124 -16.17 -7.80 -16.36
N GLN A 125 -14.85 -7.98 -16.57
CA GLN A 125 -14.32 -8.94 -17.53
C GLN A 125 -14.69 -10.40 -17.19
N ILE A 126 -14.84 -10.74 -15.90
CA ILE A 126 -15.32 -12.07 -15.48
C ILE A 126 -16.78 -12.31 -15.93
N GLY A 127 -17.55 -11.25 -16.20
CA GLY A 127 -18.92 -11.34 -16.72
C GLY A 127 -19.97 -11.73 -15.67
N VAL A 128 -19.72 -11.42 -14.40
CA VAL A 128 -20.69 -11.63 -13.30
C VAL A 128 -21.68 -10.46 -13.21
N CYS A 129 -22.76 -10.63 -12.44
CA CYS A 129 -23.79 -9.60 -12.22
C CYS A 129 -23.18 -8.24 -11.82
N SER A 130 -23.26 -7.26 -12.73
CA SER A 130 -22.72 -5.91 -12.53
C SER A 130 -23.48 -5.11 -11.48
N ASP A 131 -24.64 -5.57 -11.01
CA ASP A 131 -25.37 -4.90 -9.93
C ASP A 131 -24.53 -4.76 -8.66
N TRP A 132 -23.58 -5.66 -8.39
CA TRP A 132 -22.71 -5.56 -7.22
C TRP A 132 -21.89 -4.26 -7.24
N LEU A 133 -21.54 -3.77 -8.42
CA LEU A 133 -20.74 -2.55 -8.61
C LEU A 133 -21.52 -1.26 -8.26
N ARG A 134 -22.84 -1.37 -8.05
CA ARG A 134 -23.67 -0.25 -7.58
C ARG A 134 -23.43 0.07 -6.10
N GLY A 135 -22.84 -0.85 -5.34
CA GLY A 135 -22.48 -0.65 -3.94
C GLY A 135 -22.73 -1.89 -3.08
N LEU A 136 -22.28 -1.81 -1.82
CA LEU A 136 -22.28 -2.92 -0.88
C LEU A 136 -23.68 -3.53 -0.65
N GLU A 137 -24.73 -2.72 -0.71
CA GLU A 137 -26.12 -3.18 -0.56
C GLU A 137 -26.58 -4.16 -1.66
N PHE A 138 -25.92 -4.15 -2.81
CA PHE A 138 -26.27 -4.97 -3.99
C PHE A 138 -25.48 -6.27 -4.10
N CYS A 139 -24.41 -6.47 -3.31
CA CYS A 139 -23.67 -7.72 -3.30
C CYS A 139 -24.30 -8.77 -2.35
N PRO A 140 -23.94 -10.06 -2.41
CA PRO A 140 -24.46 -11.09 -1.50
C PRO A 140 -24.23 -10.75 -0.01
N GLN A 141 -25.20 -11.09 0.84
CA GLN A 141 -25.10 -10.88 2.30
C GLN A 141 -23.82 -11.49 2.88
N ARG A 142 -23.35 -12.61 2.31
CA ARG A 142 -22.10 -13.26 2.67
C ARG A 142 -20.88 -12.31 2.58
N LEU A 143 -20.77 -11.53 1.50
CA LEU A 143 -19.72 -10.52 1.33
C LEU A 143 -19.94 -9.30 2.23
N ARG A 144 -21.19 -8.86 2.41
CA ARG A 144 -21.51 -7.78 3.36
C ARG A 144 -21.07 -8.10 4.79
N ASN A 145 -21.23 -9.35 5.23
CA ASN A 145 -20.79 -9.78 6.56
C ASN A 145 -19.28 -9.58 6.79
N LEU A 146 -18.46 -9.61 5.73
CA LEU A 146 -17.01 -9.41 5.79
C LEU A 146 -16.63 -7.95 6.07
N ASN A 147 -17.56 -7.02 5.93
CA ASN A 147 -17.25 -5.59 6.01
C ASN A 147 -16.80 -5.13 7.40
N GLU A 148 -17.32 -5.75 8.46
CA GLU A 148 -16.90 -5.40 9.83
C GLU A 148 -15.42 -5.73 10.05
N ILE A 149 -14.98 -6.93 9.63
CA ILE A 149 -13.56 -7.30 9.74
C ILE A 149 -12.70 -6.48 8.77
N ASN A 150 -13.19 -6.17 7.55
CA ASN A 150 -12.50 -5.29 6.60
C ASN A 150 -12.17 -3.92 7.22
N LYS A 151 -13.19 -3.26 7.78
CA LYS A 151 -13.07 -1.96 8.46
C LYS A 151 -12.07 -2.00 9.62
N ILE A 152 -12.17 -3.01 10.49
CA ILE A 152 -11.29 -3.13 11.67
C ILE A 152 -9.86 -3.43 11.22
N LEU A 153 -9.67 -4.38 10.30
CA LEU A 153 -8.36 -4.80 9.80
C LEU A 153 -7.59 -3.63 9.17
N ALA A 154 -8.26 -2.84 8.32
CA ALA A 154 -7.65 -1.70 7.62
C ALA A 154 -7.14 -0.59 8.56
N HIS A 155 -7.75 -0.42 9.74
CA HIS A 155 -7.59 0.82 10.52
C HIS A 155 -7.16 0.59 11.97
N ARG A 156 -7.63 -0.49 12.61
CA ARG A 156 -7.41 -0.81 14.02
C ARG A 156 -7.38 -2.33 14.22
N PRO A 157 -6.44 -3.07 13.58
CA PRO A 157 -6.46 -4.53 13.55
C PRO A 157 -6.37 -5.17 14.95
N TRP A 158 -5.83 -4.46 15.94
CA TRP A 158 -5.79 -4.90 17.34
C TRP A 158 -7.18 -5.10 17.98
N LEU A 159 -8.25 -4.55 17.40
CA LEU A 159 -9.62 -4.75 17.88
C LEU A 159 -10.26 -6.05 17.36
N ILE A 160 -9.59 -6.80 16.48
CA ILE A 160 -10.10 -8.08 16.01
C ILE A 160 -10.08 -9.09 17.17
N THR A 161 -11.21 -9.76 17.36
CA THR A 161 -11.43 -10.74 18.44
C THR A 161 -12.03 -12.03 17.89
N LYS A 162 -12.01 -13.09 18.69
CA LYS A 162 -12.64 -14.36 18.32
C LYS A 162 -14.14 -14.24 18.00
N GLN A 163 -14.83 -13.25 18.56
CA GLN A 163 -16.25 -13.01 18.29
C GLN A 163 -16.47 -12.55 16.84
N HIS A 164 -15.57 -11.73 16.30
CA HIS A 164 -15.61 -11.33 14.89
C HIS A 164 -15.44 -12.55 13.97
N ILE A 165 -14.52 -13.46 14.32
CA ILE A 165 -14.33 -14.72 13.58
C ILE A 165 -15.57 -15.60 13.68
N GLN A 166 -16.10 -15.80 14.90
CA GLN A 166 -17.30 -16.59 15.14
C GLN A 166 -18.51 -16.08 14.35
N ALA A 167 -18.69 -14.77 14.22
CA ALA A 167 -19.79 -14.19 13.45
C ALA A 167 -19.75 -14.57 11.96
N LEU A 168 -18.56 -14.78 11.39
CA LEU A 168 -18.36 -15.12 9.98
C LEU A 168 -18.50 -16.62 9.72
N VAL A 169 -18.03 -17.48 10.64
CA VAL A 169 -17.94 -18.92 10.41
C VAL A 169 -19.06 -19.73 11.09
N LYS A 170 -19.90 -19.09 11.92
CA LYS A 170 -21.05 -19.75 12.54
C LYS A 170 -21.99 -20.30 11.46
N THR A 171 -22.44 -21.55 11.64
CA THR A 171 -23.31 -22.26 10.70
C THR A 171 -24.60 -21.49 10.39
N GLY A 172 -24.88 -21.33 9.09
CA GLY A 172 -26.00 -20.56 8.54
C GLY A 172 -25.90 -20.51 7.01
N GLU A 173 -26.86 -19.83 6.37
CA GLU A 173 -26.95 -19.72 4.91
C GLU A 173 -25.78 -18.93 4.28
N HIS A 174 -25.17 -18.03 5.05
CA HIS A 174 -24.13 -17.10 4.57
C HIS A 174 -22.80 -17.28 5.30
N SER A 175 -22.53 -18.49 5.80
CA SER A 175 -21.31 -18.79 6.54
C SER A 175 -20.07 -18.80 5.66
N TRP A 176 -18.93 -18.51 6.27
CA TRP A 176 -17.61 -18.71 5.71
C TRP A 176 -16.98 -19.98 6.29
N SER A 177 -16.33 -20.79 5.45
CA SER A 177 -15.36 -21.76 5.97
C SER A 177 -14.10 -21.03 6.46
N LEU A 178 -13.32 -21.68 7.33
CA LEU A 178 -12.04 -21.12 7.80
C LEU A 178 -11.05 -20.90 6.64
N ALA A 179 -11.04 -21.80 5.65
CA ALA A 179 -10.20 -21.67 4.46
C ALA A 179 -10.55 -20.42 3.63
N GLU A 180 -11.85 -20.23 3.35
CA GLU A 180 -12.35 -19.05 2.64
C GLU A 180 -12.11 -17.76 3.43
N LEU A 181 -12.27 -17.79 4.76
CA LEU A 181 -12.01 -16.63 5.61
C LEU A 181 -10.52 -16.26 5.62
N VAL A 182 -9.62 -17.23 5.71
CA VAL A 182 -8.17 -16.95 5.63
C VAL A 182 -7.82 -16.34 4.27
N HIS A 183 -8.34 -16.89 3.17
CA HIS A 183 -8.12 -16.30 1.84
C HIS A 183 -8.65 -14.87 1.77
N ALA A 184 -9.86 -14.61 2.28
CA ALA A 184 -10.43 -13.27 2.34
C ALA A 184 -9.58 -12.30 3.17
N VAL A 185 -9.14 -12.70 4.36
CA VAL A 185 -8.29 -11.87 5.23
C VAL A 185 -6.95 -11.54 4.57
N VAL A 186 -6.34 -12.49 3.87
CA VAL A 186 -5.10 -12.24 3.11
C VAL A 186 -5.34 -11.25 1.97
N LEU A 187 -6.44 -11.37 1.23
CA LEU A 187 -6.82 -10.40 0.20
C LEU A 187 -7.04 -8.99 0.79
N LEU A 188 -7.80 -8.89 1.88
CA LEU A 188 -8.06 -7.61 2.55
C LEU A 188 -6.74 -6.94 2.96
N ALA A 189 -5.90 -7.64 3.73
CA ALA A 189 -4.61 -7.11 4.19
C ALA A 189 -3.68 -6.74 3.03
N HIS A 190 -3.64 -7.57 1.98
CA HIS A 190 -2.85 -7.30 0.77
C HIS A 190 -3.25 -5.98 0.12
N PHE A 191 -4.54 -5.71 -0.04
CA PHE A 191 -5.03 -4.49 -0.71
C PHE A 191 -5.03 -3.24 0.18
N HIS A 192 -5.14 -3.39 1.51
CA HIS A 192 -4.87 -2.27 2.43
C HIS A 192 -3.40 -1.83 2.35
N ALA A 193 -2.49 -2.80 2.38
CA ALA A 193 -1.07 -2.56 2.25
C ALA A 193 -0.73 -1.98 0.87
N LEU A 194 -1.29 -2.54 -0.21
CA LEU A 194 -1.05 -2.06 -1.58
C LEU A 194 -1.56 -0.62 -1.79
N ALA A 195 -2.66 -0.23 -1.15
CA ALA A 195 -3.11 1.17 -1.15
C ALA A 195 -2.03 2.10 -0.53
N SER A 196 -1.36 1.65 0.53
CA SER A 196 -0.23 2.38 1.13
C SER A 196 0.90 2.59 0.12
N PHE A 197 1.25 1.57 -0.66
CA PHE A 197 2.25 1.68 -1.71
C PHE A 197 1.81 2.62 -2.85
N VAL A 198 0.57 2.52 -3.31
CA VAL A 198 0.02 3.37 -4.39
C VAL A 198 0.12 4.85 -4.01
N PHE A 199 -0.36 5.22 -2.83
CA PHE A 199 -0.32 6.60 -2.36
C PHE A 199 1.09 7.04 -1.96
N GLY A 200 1.86 6.18 -1.29
CA GLY A 200 3.23 6.44 -0.85
C GLY A 200 4.17 6.73 -2.01
N SER A 201 4.06 5.97 -3.10
CA SER A 201 4.87 6.11 -4.31
C SER A 201 4.22 7.00 -5.38
N GLY A 202 3.04 7.56 -5.10
CA GLY A 202 2.32 8.47 -5.99
C GLY A 202 1.95 7.86 -7.34
N VAL A 203 1.62 6.56 -7.37
CA VAL A 203 1.33 5.79 -8.60
C VAL A 203 0.14 6.40 -9.34
N ASN A 204 0.32 6.70 -10.62
CA ASN A 204 -0.75 7.25 -11.46
C ASN A 204 -1.69 6.12 -11.92
N PRO A 205 -3.01 6.38 -12.05
CA PRO A 205 -3.93 5.44 -12.69
C PRO A 205 -3.49 5.11 -14.12
N ASP A 206 -3.70 3.87 -14.56
CA ASP A 206 -3.38 3.48 -15.93
C ASP A 206 -4.30 4.17 -16.96
N PRO A 207 -3.78 4.57 -18.13
CA PRO A 207 -4.57 5.30 -19.14
C PRO A 207 -5.80 4.51 -19.62
N GLU A 208 -5.70 3.19 -19.75
CA GLU A 208 -6.78 2.33 -20.23
C GLU A 208 -7.90 2.17 -19.20
N VAL A 209 -7.59 2.40 -17.93
CA VAL A 209 -8.59 2.42 -16.86
C VAL A 209 -9.57 3.59 -17.05
N THR A 210 -9.13 4.64 -17.74
CA THR A 210 -9.93 5.86 -17.98
C THR A 210 -10.79 5.82 -19.25
N GLU A 211 -10.68 4.78 -20.09
CA GLU A 211 -11.38 4.73 -21.40
C GLU A 211 -12.56 3.72 -21.48
N VAL A 212 -12.82 2.93 -20.44
CA VAL A 212 -13.97 2.02 -20.41
C VAL A 212 -15.23 2.80 -20.03
N ASN A 213 -16.32 2.66 -20.80
CA ASN A 213 -17.55 3.46 -20.64
C ASN A 213 -18.61 2.78 -19.75
N GLY A 214 -19.27 3.55 -18.88
CA GLY A 214 -20.62 3.28 -18.37
C GLY A 214 -20.80 3.17 -16.84
N VAL A 215 -19.87 2.55 -16.12
CA VAL A 215 -19.89 2.40 -14.64
C VAL A 215 -18.64 3.02 -14.00
N THR A 216 -17.53 2.94 -14.74
CA THR A 216 -16.22 3.54 -14.48
C THR A 216 -16.24 5.06 -14.48
N ASP A 217 -17.08 5.74 -15.27
CA ASP A 217 -17.13 7.22 -15.31
C ASP A 217 -17.56 7.86 -13.97
N ASP A 218 -18.39 7.14 -13.19
CA ASP A 218 -18.83 7.58 -11.85
C ASP A 218 -17.78 7.28 -10.76
N ILE A 219 -16.97 6.23 -10.95
CA ILE A 219 -15.99 5.74 -9.97
C ILE A 219 -14.60 6.38 -10.20
N CYS A 220 -14.28 6.63 -11.45
CA CYS A 220 -13.03 7.15 -11.97
C CYS A 220 -13.37 8.47 -12.71
N PRO A 221 -13.17 9.65 -12.08
CA PRO A 221 -13.42 10.91 -12.75
C PRO A 221 -12.61 10.97 -14.06
N PRO A 222 -13.17 11.45 -15.19
CA PRO A 222 -12.38 11.71 -16.39
C PRO A 222 -11.25 12.65 -15.97
N ALA A 223 -10.00 12.26 -16.25
CA ALA A 223 -8.77 12.89 -15.77
C ALA A 223 -9.02 14.35 -15.39
N MET A 224 -9.27 14.59 -14.10
CA MET A 224 -9.50 15.93 -13.57
C MET A 224 -8.17 16.65 -13.65
N ALA A 225 -7.88 17.19 -14.81
CA ALA A 225 -7.02 18.33 -14.98
C ALA A 225 -7.58 19.44 -14.08
N GLY A 226 -7.17 19.44 -12.81
CA GLY A 226 -7.28 20.62 -11.95
C GLY A 226 -8.01 20.52 -10.62
N LEU A 227 -8.49 19.35 -10.14
CA LEU A 227 -9.07 19.28 -8.77
C LEU A 227 -8.71 17.97 -8.05
N CYS A 228 -7.42 17.70 -7.93
CA CYS A 228 -6.90 17.19 -6.67
C CYS A 228 -6.73 18.39 -5.74
N THR A 229 -7.25 18.31 -4.51
CA THR A 229 -7.09 19.35 -3.46
C THR A 229 -5.63 19.63 -3.10
N CYS A 230 -4.68 18.88 -3.69
CA CYS A 230 -3.27 19.21 -3.73
C CYS A 230 -2.90 20.51 -4.50
N HIS A 231 -3.84 21.17 -5.20
CA HIS A 231 -3.58 22.43 -5.92
C HIS A 231 -4.01 23.73 -5.23
N LEU A 232 -4.69 23.72 -4.07
CA LEU A 232 -5.22 24.96 -3.45
C LEU A 232 -4.24 25.76 -2.55
N THR A 233 -2.94 25.45 -2.55
CA THR A 233 -1.94 26.30 -1.87
C THR A 233 -0.78 26.73 -2.76
N ASN A 234 -0.96 26.82 -4.09
CA ASN A 234 0.13 27.35 -4.91
C ASN A 234 -0.31 28.08 -6.18
N SER A 235 -0.89 29.27 -6.01
CA SER A 235 -0.97 30.29 -7.05
C SER A 235 -0.36 31.58 -6.51
N ASN A 236 0.97 31.59 -6.35
CA ASN A 236 1.87 32.74 -6.57
C ASN A 236 3.25 32.44 -5.98
N GLN A 237 4.12 31.79 -6.75
CA GLN A 237 5.56 32.03 -6.63
C GLN A 237 6.21 31.81 -8.00
N GLY A 238 6.36 32.93 -8.72
CA GLY A 238 7.23 32.98 -9.88
C GLY A 238 8.66 32.64 -9.45
N ASN A 239 9.31 31.81 -10.26
CA ASN A 239 10.76 31.78 -10.49
C ASN A 239 11.63 32.20 -9.29
N ARG A 240 11.62 31.41 -8.22
CA ARG A 240 12.71 31.43 -7.23
C ARG A 240 13.53 30.17 -7.43
N ASN A 241 14.75 30.36 -7.92
CA ASN A 241 15.80 29.35 -7.83
C ASN A 241 15.77 28.71 -6.44
N PRO A 242 15.89 27.38 -6.30
CA PRO A 242 16.06 26.79 -4.98
C PRO A 242 17.34 27.38 -4.39
N LEU A 243 17.21 28.14 -3.31
CA LEU A 243 18.36 28.41 -2.45
C LEU A 243 18.84 27.04 -1.97
N ARG A 244 19.93 26.57 -2.56
CA ARG A 244 20.67 25.40 -2.12
C ARG A 244 21.11 25.66 -0.68
N ASN A 245 20.39 25.11 0.30
CA ASN A 245 20.84 25.10 1.68
C ASN A 245 22.17 24.31 1.72
N PRO A 246 23.28 24.91 2.16
CA PRO A 246 24.59 24.26 2.15
C PRO A 246 24.72 23.10 3.16
N ASP A 247 23.72 22.88 4.01
CA ASP A 247 23.84 22.03 5.20
C ASP A 247 23.29 20.60 5.02
N THR A 248 22.79 20.26 3.83
CA THR A 248 22.17 18.95 3.59
C THR A 248 23.16 17.81 3.79
N GLY A 249 24.40 17.92 3.29
CA GLY A 249 25.44 16.89 3.46
C GLY A 249 25.71 16.48 4.92
N SER A 250 25.44 17.37 5.88
CA SER A 250 25.59 17.10 7.31
C SER A 250 24.59 16.06 7.85
N GLU A 251 23.36 16.03 7.34
CA GLU A 251 22.28 15.17 7.87
C GLU A 251 22.51 13.67 7.58
N LEU A 252 22.97 13.35 6.36
CA LEU A 252 23.28 11.98 5.95
C LEU A 252 24.48 11.42 6.73
N GLU A 253 25.56 12.20 6.80
CA GLU A 253 26.75 11.83 7.57
C GLU A 253 26.43 11.67 9.06
N ALA A 254 25.60 12.57 9.62
CA ALA A 254 25.14 12.45 10.99
C ALA A 254 24.27 11.20 11.23
N LEU A 255 23.52 10.73 10.23
CA LEU A 255 22.76 9.48 10.31
C LEU A 255 23.70 8.26 10.23
N MET A 256 24.66 8.25 9.33
CA MET A 256 25.66 7.17 9.22
C MET A 256 26.51 7.06 10.49
N GLU A 257 26.94 8.20 11.05
CA GLU A 257 27.68 8.22 12.31
C GLU A 257 26.81 7.75 13.49
N ARG A 258 25.50 8.08 13.50
CA ARG A 258 24.55 7.52 14.48
C ARG A 258 24.42 6.00 14.35
N MET A 259 24.29 5.47 13.14
CA MET A 259 24.22 4.03 12.88
C MET A 259 25.48 3.32 13.37
N LYS A 260 26.66 3.89 13.08
CA LYS A 260 27.93 3.34 13.54
C LYS A 260 28.03 3.30 15.06
N ARG A 261 27.68 4.39 15.75
CA ARG A 261 27.69 4.42 17.23
C ARG A 261 26.75 3.40 17.84
N LEU A 262 25.55 3.24 17.30
CA LEU A 262 24.59 2.25 17.80
C LEU A 262 25.07 0.80 17.63
N LEU A 263 25.84 0.51 16.57
CA LEU A 263 26.49 -0.79 16.40
C LEU A 263 27.56 -1.03 17.48
N GLU A 264 28.36 -0.02 17.78
CA GLU A 264 29.40 -0.09 18.82
C GLU A 264 28.77 -0.22 20.22
N GLU A 265 27.68 0.49 20.51
CA GLU A 265 26.97 0.45 21.80
C GLU A 265 26.25 -0.88 22.06
N ARG A 266 25.74 -1.55 21.00
CA ARG A 266 25.08 -2.88 21.13
C ARG A 266 25.99 -3.98 21.64
N GLU A 267 27.31 -3.86 21.47
CA GLU A 267 28.26 -4.86 21.97
C GLU A 267 28.47 -4.75 23.49
N ASP A 268 28.11 -3.61 24.10
CA ASP A 268 28.39 -3.27 25.50
C ASP A 268 27.13 -3.09 26.39
N ASP A 269 25.93 -2.94 25.83
CA ASP A 269 24.68 -2.61 26.58
C ASP A 269 23.66 -3.78 26.63
N ASP A 270 23.56 -4.46 27.79
CA ASP A 270 22.48 -5.40 28.11
C ASP A 270 21.30 -4.63 28.77
N ALA A 271 20.58 -3.83 27.99
CA ALA A 271 19.38 -3.15 28.48
C ALA A 271 18.36 -4.17 29.02
N SER A 272 17.89 -3.96 30.25
CA SER A 272 16.93 -4.88 30.88
C SER A 272 15.57 -4.92 30.16
N GLU A 273 14.83 -6.02 30.26
CA GLU A 273 13.48 -6.13 29.66
C GLU A 273 12.53 -5.00 30.12
N GLU A 274 12.64 -4.58 31.39
CA GLU A 274 11.85 -3.46 31.94
C GLU A 274 12.21 -2.14 31.25
N GLU A 275 13.50 -1.88 31.03
CA GLU A 275 13.96 -0.70 30.32
C GLU A 275 13.49 -0.70 28.86
N MET A 276 13.64 -1.83 28.16
CA MET A 276 13.18 -2.01 26.78
C MET A 276 11.68 -1.75 26.65
N PHE A 277 10.90 -2.22 27.63
CA PHE A 277 9.48 -1.89 27.71
C PHE A 277 9.21 -0.41 27.89
N THR A 278 9.95 0.29 28.76
CA THR A 278 9.78 1.74 28.94
C THR A 278 10.13 2.52 27.68
N ARG A 279 11.17 2.10 26.94
CA ARG A 279 11.56 2.70 25.65
C ARG A 279 10.47 2.50 24.59
N PHE A 280 9.86 1.31 24.52
CA PHE A 280 8.69 1.05 23.68
C PHE A 280 7.50 1.95 24.05
N GLU A 281 7.13 2.02 25.33
CA GLU A 281 6.01 2.86 25.78
C GLU A 281 6.24 4.35 25.49
N LYS A 282 7.51 4.80 25.54
CA LYS A 282 7.90 6.15 25.15
C LYS A 282 7.72 6.37 23.65
N GLU A 283 8.26 5.52 22.80
CA GLU A 283 8.11 5.63 21.33
C GLU A 283 6.63 5.58 20.92
N LYS A 284 5.86 4.66 21.52
CA LYS A 284 4.41 4.55 21.36
C LYS A 284 3.68 5.86 21.70
N LYS A 285 4.08 6.54 22.78
CA LYS A 285 3.52 7.85 23.18
C LYS A 285 4.00 8.97 22.27
N GLU A 286 5.26 8.97 21.84
CA GLU A 286 5.80 9.99 20.93
C GLU A 286 5.17 9.90 19.54
N SER A 287 4.79 8.72 19.09
CA SER A 287 3.99 8.55 17.87
C SER A 287 2.68 9.34 17.92
N LEU A 288 2.07 9.57 19.09
CA LEU A 288 0.91 10.46 19.24
C LEU A 288 1.23 11.92 18.86
N LEU A 289 2.45 12.37 19.16
CA LEU A 289 2.91 13.73 18.92
C LEU A 289 3.34 13.95 17.46
N VAL A 290 3.50 12.86 16.70
CA VAL A 290 3.64 12.89 15.25
C VAL A 290 2.28 13.24 14.66
N VAL A 291 1.99 14.54 14.67
CA VAL A 291 0.86 15.13 13.94
C VAL A 291 1.26 15.21 12.49
N SER A 292 0.53 14.58 11.57
CA SER A 292 0.67 14.99 10.18
C SER A 292 0.04 16.37 10.04
N ALA A 293 0.92 17.37 9.88
CA ALA A 293 0.53 18.77 9.80
C ALA A 293 -0.50 18.97 8.68
N GLY A 294 -1.64 19.60 9.00
CA GLY A 294 -2.67 19.99 8.02
C GLY A 294 -3.97 19.16 8.03
N PHE A 295 -4.18 18.28 9.01
CA PHE A 295 -5.47 17.64 9.22
C PHE A 295 -6.47 18.56 9.94
N ASP A 296 -6.85 19.67 9.31
CA ASP A 296 -8.14 20.25 9.67
C ASP A 296 -9.20 19.18 9.38
N GLU A 297 -10.27 19.12 10.20
CA GLU A 297 -11.47 18.29 9.96
C GLU A 297 -12.22 18.79 8.70
N GLU A 298 -11.52 18.94 7.59
CA GLU A 298 -12.14 19.20 6.31
C GLU A 298 -12.92 17.94 5.95
N VAL A 299 -14.24 18.09 5.90
CA VAL A 299 -15.18 17.04 5.51
C VAL A 299 -14.83 16.66 4.07
N VAL A 300 -14.01 15.62 3.90
CA VAL A 300 -13.70 15.06 2.58
C VAL A 300 -15.05 14.63 1.99
N PRO A 301 -15.47 15.19 0.84
CA PRO A 301 -16.72 14.80 0.23
C PRO A 301 -16.69 13.29 -0.04
N PRO A 302 -17.83 12.58 0.10
CA PRO A 302 -17.85 11.13 -0.04
C PRO A 302 -17.32 10.76 -1.43
N SER A 303 -16.15 10.13 -1.46
CA SER A 303 -15.55 9.60 -2.69
C SER A 303 -16.51 8.59 -3.32
N PRO A 304 -16.64 8.51 -4.66
CA PRO A 304 -17.52 7.56 -5.30
C PRO A 304 -17.31 6.10 -4.88
N VAL A 305 -16.09 5.74 -4.48
CA VAL A 305 -15.73 4.40 -3.99
C VAL A 305 -16.26 4.10 -2.59
N ALA A 306 -16.71 5.10 -1.83
CA ALA A 306 -17.27 4.91 -0.50
C ALA A 306 -18.54 4.03 -0.49
N ARG A 307 -19.21 3.87 -1.65
CA ARG A 307 -20.35 2.96 -1.82
C ARG A 307 -20.02 1.49 -1.56
N PHE A 308 -18.74 1.11 -1.54
CA PHE A 308 -18.28 -0.27 -1.35
C PHE A 308 -17.96 -0.60 0.12
N VAL A 309 -18.16 0.33 1.06
CA VAL A 309 -17.80 0.17 2.48
C VAL A 309 -18.91 0.69 3.39
N ASP A 310 -18.97 0.18 4.63
CA ASP A 310 -19.81 0.75 5.69
C ASP A 310 -18.91 1.59 6.58
N ASP A 311 -19.48 2.61 7.23
CA ASP A 311 -18.74 3.48 8.16
C ASP A 311 -17.44 4.02 7.53
N PRO A 312 -17.54 4.82 6.45
CA PRO A 312 -16.39 5.33 5.70
C PRO A 312 -15.52 6.29 6.52
N SER A 313 -16.05 6.85 7.62
CA SER A 313 -15.32 7.72 8.55
C SER A 313 -14.51 6.94 9.59
N PHE A 314 -14.69 5.62 9.72
CA PHE A 314 -13.84 4.80 10.58
C PHE A 314 -12.42 4.76 10.03
N GLY A 315 -11.54 5.51 10.69
CA GLY A 315 -10.12 5.56 10.37
C GLY A 315 -9.23 5.07 11.51
N TYR A 316 -7.93 5.03 11.24
CA TYR A 316 -6.92 4.78 12.25
C TYR A 316 -7.06 5.75 13.43
N GLN A 317 -6.82 5.22 14.63
CA GLN A 317 -6.66 5.98 15.86
C GLN A 317 -5.44 5.41 16.55
N ASP A 318 -4.56 6.28 17.06
CA ASP A 318 -3.33 5.83 17.68
C ASP A 318 -3.59 4.82 18.79
N PHE A 319 -2.90 3.68 18.72
CA PHE A 319 -2.98 2.63 19.73
C PHE A 319 -2.66 3.16 21.15
N ALA A 320 -1.89 4.24 21.26
CA ALA A 320 -1.57 4.86 22.54
C ALA A 320 -2.65 5.82 23.09
N ARG A 321 -3.64 6.24 22.29
CA ARG A 321 -4.55 7.36 22.62
C ARG A 321 -5.64 6.99 23.62
N HIS A 322 -6.06 5.73 23.69
CA HIS A 322 -7.26 5.32 24.46
C HIS A 322 -6.98 4.65 25.80
N GLY A 323 -5.74 4.66 26.30
CA GLY A 323 -5.44 4.17 27.66
C GLY A 323 -6.00 2.76 27.94
N GLU A 324 -6.81 2.62 29.01
CA GLU A 324 -7.42 1.36 29.48
C GLU A 324 -8.43 0.71 28.51
N ASP A 325 -8.96 1.45 27.52
CA ASP A 325 -9.96 0.92 26.57
C ASP A 325 -9.33 0.17 25.39
N ASN A 326 -8.04 0.37 25.12
CA ASN A 326 -7.31 -0.43 24.12
C ASN A 326 -6.83 -1.75 24.72
N PRO A 327 -6.78 -2.84 23.92
CA PRO A 327 -6.19 -4.09 24.39
C PRO A 327 -4.72 -3.88 24.78
N PRO A 328 -4.16 -4.71 25.67
CA PRO A 328 -2.78 -4.60 26.08
C PRO A 328 -1.84 -4.69 24.87
N THR A 329 -0.66 -4.07 25.00
CA THR A 329 0.44 -4.19 24.04
C THR A 329 0.64 -5.65 23.64
N PHE A 330 0.65 -5.92 22.33
CA PHE A 330 0.84 -7.25 21.80
C PHE A 330 2.34 -7.55 21.75
N LYS A 331 2.80 -8.49 22.59
CA LYS A 331 4.17 -9.00 22.51
C LYS A 331 4.29 -9.91 21.29
N ALA A 332 5.21 -9.61 20.39
CA ALA A 332 5.38 -10.36 19.13
C ALA A 332 5.65 -11.85 19.39
N GLN A 333 6.38 -12.18 20.46
CA GLN A 333 6.71 -13.55 20.87
C GLN A 333 5.46 -14.38 21.24
N ASP A 334 4.36 -13.74 21.67
CA ASP A 334 3.12 -14.46 22.00
C ASP A 334 2.45 -15.05 20.76
N TYR A 335 2.70 -14.46 19.58
CA TYR A 335 2.16 -14.93 18.30
C TYR A 335 3.00 -14.38 17.12
N THR A 336 4.10 -15.05 16.79
CA THR A 336 4.98 -14.67 15.67
C THR A 336 4.45 -15.16 14.31
N TRP A 337 4.91 -14.54 13.21
CA TRP A 337 4.66 -15.06 11.87
C TRP A 337 5.29 -16.45 11.69
N GLU A 338 6.55 -16.60 12.09
CA GLU A 338 7.35 -17.82 11.85
C GLU A 338 6.79 -19.04 12.58
N ASP A 339 6.43 -18.90 13.86
CA ASP A 339 5.98 -20.05 14.65
C ASP A 339 4.48 -20.33 14.46
N HIS A 340 3.67 -19.29 14.28
CA HIS A 340 2.20 -19.40 14.32
C HIS A 340 1.52 -19.01 13.00
N GLY A 341 1.76 -17.78 12.53
CA GLY A 341 1.05 -17.20 11.39
C GLY A 341 1.20 -18.01 10.11
N PHE A 342 2.44 -18.33 9.75
CA PHE A 342 2.81 -19.15 8.60
C PHE A 342 2.09 -20.51 8.61
N SER A 343 2.23 -21.24 9.72
CA SER A 343 1.66 -22.58 9.89
C SER A 343 0.14 -22.57 9.78
N LEU A 344 -0.52 -21.56 10.38
CA LEU A 344 -1.98 -21.45 10.31
C LEU A 344 -2.47 -21.18 8.89
N VAL A 345 -1.86 -20.21 8.22
CA VAL A 345 -2.25 -19.83 6.84
C VAL A 345 -2.04 -21.02 5.92
N ASN A 346 -0.87 -21.65 5.94
CA ASN A 346 -0.55 -22.77 5.05
C ASN A 346 -1.43 -24.01 5.29
N ARG A 347 -1.95 -24.18 6.51
CA ARG A 347 -2.90 -25.25 6.83
C ARG A 347 -4.31 -25.00 6.27
N LEU A 348 -4.74 -23.73 6.21
CA LEU A 348 -6.11 -23.36 5.82
C LEU A 348 -6.22 -22.93 4.36
N TYR A 349 -5.14 -22.41 3.78
CA TYR A 349 -4.98 -22.10 2.37
C TYR A 349 -3.55 -22.50 1.99
N SER A 350 -3.41 -23.62 1.30
CA SER A 350 -2.09 -24.18 0.97
C SER A 350 -1.26 -23.21 0.13
N ASP A 351 0.07 -23.33 0.22
CA ASP A 351 1.10 -22.63 -0.56
C ASP A 351 1.18 -21.10 -0.41
N ILE A 352 0.09 -20.42 -0.06
CA ILE A 352 0.12 -18.97 0.19
C ILE A 352 1.00 -18.60 1.39
N GLY A 353 1.16 -19.51 2.38
CA GLY A 353 2.08 -19.31 3.49
C GLY A 353 3.52 -19.14 3.01
N HIS A 354 3.96 -19.98 2.06
CA HIS A 354 5.29 -19.89 1.45
C HIS A 354 5.47 -18.61 0.63
N LEU A 355 4.46 -18.19 -0.12
CA LEU A 355 4.52 -16.97 -0.93
C LEU A 355 4.55 -15.69 -0.09
N LEU A 356 3.76 -15.65 0.99
CA LEU A 356 3.79 -14.53 1.94
C LEU A 356 5.12 -14.46 2.68
N ASP A 357 5.64 -15.62 3.12
CA ASP A 357 6.92 -15.72 3.81
C ASP A 357 8.09 -15.27 2.91
N ASP A 358 8.12 -15.72 1.65
CA ASP A 358 9.09 -15.27 0.64
C ASP A 358 9.00 -13.75 0.42
N LYS A 359 7.78 -13.20 0.31
CA LYS A 359 7.56 -11.76 0.14
C LYS A 359 8.02 -10.94 1.34
N PHE A 360 7.68 -11.37 2.56
CA PHE A 360 8.10 -10.70 3.80
C PHE A 360 9.63 -10.73 3.96
N ARG A 361 10.26 -11.91 3.80
CA ARG A 361 11.72 -12.03 3.87
C ARG A 361 12.40 -11.21 2.78
N THR A 362 11.93 -11.29 1.54
CA THR A 362 12.51 -10.53 0.44
C THR A 362 12.51 -9.03 0.72
N ALA A 363 11.42 -8.47 1.25
CA ALA A 363 11.40 -7.05 1.63
C ALA A 363 12.33 -6.74 2.81
N CYS A 364 12.30 -7.56 3.86
CA CYS A 364 13.11 -7.37 5.06
C CYS A 364 14.61 -7.57 4.82
N ASP A 365 15.01 -8.39 3.84
CA ASP A 365 16.42 -8.70 3.53
C ASP A 365 16.95 -7.86 2.36
N LEU A 366 16.07 -7.21 1.59
CA LEU A 366 16.48 -6.40 0.44
C LEU A 366 17.46 -5.32 0.89
N THR A 367 18.65 -5.35 0.30
CA THR A 367 19.67 -4.33 0.47
C THR A 367 20.56 -4.30 -0.77
N TYR A 368 21.00 -3.10 -1.13
CA TYR A 368 22.00 -2.89 -2.18
C TYR A 368 23.34 -2.45 -1.58
N TYR A 369 23.48 -2.60 -0.26
CA TYR A 369 24.62 -2.11 0.54
C TYR A 369 25.01 -0.68 0.19
N ASN A 370 24.00 0.17 -0.02
CA ASN A 370 24.18 1.57 -0.36
C ASN A 370 23.22 2.45 0.44
N MET A 371 23.61 3.71 0.58
CA MET A 371 22.86 4.72 1.29
C MET A 371 23.14 6.07 0.64
N ALA A 372 22.18 6.58 -0.11
CA ALA A 372 22.31 7.73 -0.99
C ALA A 372 23.53 7.59 -1.93
N SER A 373 24.56 8.42 -1.73
CA SER A 373 25.80 8.41 -2.51
C SER A 373 26.88 7.45 -2.00
N HIS A 374 26.66 6.76 -0.86
CA HIS A 374 27.65 5.88 -0.25
C HIS A 374 27.40 4.42 -0.60
N GLU A 375 28.48 3.69 -0.87
CA GLU A 375 28.48 2.25 -1.14
C GLU A 375 29.14 1.48 0.02
N GLY A 376 28.85 0.19 0.14
CA GLY A 376 29.39 -0.67 1.21
C GLY A 376 28.78 -0.41 2.59
N VAL A 377 27.58 0.17 2.67
CA VAL A 377 26.90 0.51 3.93
C VAL A 377 25.88 -0.58 4.28
N ASP A 378 25.99 -1.19 5.46
CA ASP A 378 24.93 -2.05 5.98
C ASP A 378 23.77 -1.19 6.52
N THR A 379 22.61 -1.36 5.92
CA THR A 379 21.37 -0.63 6.26
C THR A 379 20.41 -1.47 7.10
N SER A 380 20.80 -2.66 7.56
CA SER A 380 19.98 -3.59 8.37
C SER A 380 19.30 -2.90 9.54
N MET A 381 20.03 -2.11 10.33
CA MET A 381 19.49 -1.34 11.45
C MET A 381 18.40 -0.36 11.03
N LEU A 382 18.64 0.41 9.96
CA LEU A 382 17.70 1.40 9.47
C LEU A 382 16.42 0.73 8.94
N ARG A 383 16.56 -0.37 8.20
CA ARG A 383 15.44 -1.15 7.68
C ARG A 383 14.62 -1.78 8.81
N ARG A 384 15.29 -2.34 9.83
CA ARG A 384 14.64 -2.87 11.05
C ARG A 384 13.89 -1.78 11.82
N ALA A 385 14.48 -0.58 11.94
CA ALA A 385 13.83 0.55 12.59
C ALA A 385 12.55 1.02 11.86
N LEU A 386 12.56 1.07 10.53
CA LEU A 386 11.37 1.37 9.73
C LEU A 386 10.25 0.35 9.96
N PHE A 387 10.59 -0.94 9.87
CA PHE A 387 9.63 -2.03 10.05
C PHE A 387 9.03 -2.05 11.47
N ASN A 388 9.91 -1.95 12.49
CA ASN A 388 9.51 -1.99 13.89
C ASN A 388 8.74 -0.74 14.32
N TYR A 389 8.99 0.42 13.70
CA TYR A 389 8.20 1.62 13.94
C TYR A 389 6.75 1.46 13.45
N VAL A 390 6.53 0.83 12.28
CA VAL A 390 5.17 0.48 11.82
C VAL A 390 4.50 -0.45 12.82
N HIS A 391 5.14 -1.55 13.18
CA HIS A 391 4.62 -2.48 14.18
C HIS A 391 4.33 -1.80 15.53
N CYS A 392 5.17 -0.85 15.97
CA CYS A 392 4.93 -0.05 17.16
C CYS A 392 3.64 0.77 17.08
N MET A 393 3.36 1.42 15.94
CA MET A 393 2.11 2.17 15.73
C MET A 393 0.88 1.26 15.82
N TYR A 394 1.02 0.01 15.41
CA TYR A 394 -0.02 -1.01 15.51
C TYR A 394 -0.06 -1.73 16.86
N GLY A 395 0.79 -1.36 17.83
CA GLY A 395 0.78 -1.92 19.18
C GLY A 395 1.54 -3.24 19.35
N ILE A 396 2.40 -3.59 18.39
CA ILE A 396 3.24 -4.81 18.40
C ILE A 396 4.64 -4.47 18.92
N ARG A 397 5.06 -5.17 19.97
CA ARG A 397 6.36 -4.99 20.64
C ARG A 397 7.25 -6.20 20.43
N TYR A 398 8.51 -5.96 20.05
CA TYR A 398 9.58 -6.96 20.01
C TYR A 398 10.47 -6.82 21.25
N ASP A 399 10.50 -7.85 22.10
CA ASP A 399 11.29 -7.83 23.35
C ASP A 399 12.82 -7.81 23.12
N ASP A 400 13.29 -8.22 21.95
CA ASP A 400 14.71 -8.24 21.54
C ASP A 400 15.15 -6.98 20.76
N TYR A 401 14.32 -5.93 20.73
CA TYR A 401 14.58 -4.72 19.95
C TYR A 401 14.55 -3.44 20.79
N ASP A 402 15.61 -2.65 20.69
CA ASP A 402 15.70 -1.37 21.38
C ASP A 402 14.94 -0.28 20.61
N TYR A 403 13.75 0.06 21.11
CA TYR A 403 12.95 1.14 20.53
C TYR A 403 13.57 2.53 20.69
N GLY A 404 14.63 2.69 21.50
CA GLY A 404 15.46 3.88 21.51
C GLY A 404 16.10 4.16 20.15
N GLU A 405 16.44 3.13 19.38
CA GLU A 405 17.03 3.25 18.04
C GLU A 405 16.11 3.95 17.06
N VAL A 406 14.79 3.80 17.19
CA VAL A 406 13.80 4.40 16.28
C VAL A 406 13.90 5.92 16.30
N ASN A 407 14.02 6.51 17.48
CA ASN A 407 14.20 7.96 17.66
C ASN A 407 15.55 8.47 17.17
N GLN A 408 16.58 7.63 17.26
CA GLN A 408 17.91 8.00 16.81
C GLN A 408 18.05 7.93 15.29
N LEU A 409 17.39 6.96 14.64
CA LEU A 409 17.51 6.68 13.21
C LEU A 409 16.46 7.40 12.35
N LEU A 410 15.22 7.51 12.83
CA LEU A 410 14.11 8.04 12.03
C LEU A 410 13.84 9.52 12.37
N GLU A 411 14.12 10.39 11.42
CA GLU A 411 13.83 11.82 11.55
C GLU A 411 12.33 12.12 11.60
N ARG A 412 11.96 13.28 12.16
CA ARG A 412 10.55 13.65 12.37
C ARG A 412 9.74 13.65 11.08
N ASN A 413 10.27 14.21 9.99
CA ASN A 413 9.55 14.27 8.71
C ASN A 413 9.31 12.86 8.14
N LEU A 414 10.28 11.97 8.29
CA LEU A 414 10.14 10.56 7.93
C LEU A 414 9.09 9.87 8.81
N LYS A 415 9.08 10.08 10.13
CA LYS A 415 8.04 9.54 11.02
C LYS A 415 6.63 10.02 10.63
N VAL A 416 6.48 11.31 10.25
CA VAL A 416 5.21 11.87 9.72
C VAL A 416 4.81 11.19 8.42
N TYR A 417 5.75 11.02 7.49
CA TYR A 417 5.50 10.35 6.22
C TYR A 417 5.07 8.90 6.43
N ILE A 418 5.84 8.12 7.22
CA ILE A 418 5.55 6.72 7.54
C ILE A 418 4.14 6.59 8.11
N LYS A 419 3.82 7.34 9.18
CA LYS A 419 2.50 7.31 9.81
C LYS A 419 1.38 7.68 8.83
N THR A 420 1.61 8.65 7.96
CA THR A 420 0.61 9.04 6.95
C THR A 420 0.41 7.91 5.93
N VAL A 421 1.47 7.36 5.35
CA VAL A 421 1.39 6.27 4.35
C VAL A 421 0.77 5.00 4.93
N THR A 422 1.07 4.63 6.18
CA THR A 422 0.57 3.37 6.75
C THR A 422 -0.81 3.47 7.38
N CYS A 423 -1.24 4.66 7.82
CA CYS A 423 -2.49 4.83 8.60
C CYS A 423 -3.54 5.70 7.91
N TYR A 424 -3.12 6.64 7.06
CA TYR A 424 -3.97 7.58 6.33
C TYR A 424 -3.44 7.77 4.89
N PRO A 425 -3.22 6.69 4.12
CA PRO A 425 -2.51 6.75 2.85
C PRO A 425 -3.13 7.75 1.87
N GLU A 426 -4.45 7.91 1.89
CA GLU A 426 -5.21 8.87 1.07
C GLU A 426 -4.81 10.34 1.28
N ARG A 427 -4.10 10.63 2.38
CA ARG A 427 -3.62 11.97 2.73
C ARG A 427 -2.15 12.20 2.38
N THR A 428 -1.50 11.22 1.76
CA THR A 428 -0.10 11.34 1.32
C THR A 428 0.00 12.41 0.24
N THR A 429 0.99 13.30 0.37
CA THR A 429 1.23 14.35 -0.62
C THR A 429 2.66 14.34 -1.11
N ARG A 430 2.88 14.87 -2.32
CA ARG A 430 4.22 15.08 -2.88
C ARG A 430 5.13 15.90 -1.96
N ARG A 431 4.58 16.88 -1.24
CA ARG A 431 5.34 17.69 -0.27
C ARG A 431 5.87 16.84 0.88
N MET A 432 5.08 15.89 1.39
CA MET A 432 5.55 14.96 2.43
C MET A 432 6.61 14.00 1.87
N TYR A 433 6.43 13.52 0.63
CA TYR A 433 7.43 12.69 -0.03
C TYR A 433 8.78 13.41 -0.23
N GLU A 434 8.75 14.70 -0.56
CA GLU A 434 9.94 15.52 -0.79
C GLU A 434 10.57 16.06 0.51
N SER A 435 9.89 16.01 1.66
CA SER A 435 10.32 16.67 2.92
C SER A 435 11.30 15.88 3.79
N TYR A 436 11.57 14.61 3.47
CA TYR A 436 12.53 13.76 4.18
C TYR A 436 13.59 13.24 3.23
N TRP A 437 14.76 12.87 3.78
CA TRP A 437 15.84 12.20 3.03
C TRP A 437 16.16 12.85 1.68
N HIS A 438 16.44 14.15 1.67
CA HIS A 438 16.63 14.94 0.46
C HIS A 438 17.78 14.45 -0.44
N GLN A 439 18.76 13.76 0.13
CA GLN A 439 19.92 13.21 -0.60
C GLN A 439 19.70 11.79 -1.11
N PHE A 440 18.66 11.10 -0.64
CA PHE A 440 18.40 9.71 -1.03
C PHE A 440 17.72 9.68 -2.40
N ARG A 441 17.99 8.62 -3.15
CA ARG A 441 17.40 8.41 -4.47
C ARG A 441 15.93 8.05 -4.34
N HIS A 442 15.17 8.28 -5.42
CA HIS A 442 13.77 7.86 -5.48
C HIS A 442 13.59 6.35 -5.33
N SER A 443 14.52 5.54 -5.83
CA SER A 443 14.53 4.09 -5.59
C SER A 443 14.62 3.77 -4.09
N GLU A 444 15.43 4.47 -3.31
CA GLU A 444 15.52 4.24 -1.87
C GLU A 444 14.23 4.63 -1.13
N LYS A 445 13.51 5.66 -1.60
CA LYS A 445 12.18 6.00 -1.08
C LYS A 445 11.11 4.97 -1.46
N VAL A 446 11.18 4.41 -2.67
CA VAL A 446 10.32 3.27 -3.04
C VAL A 446 10.63 2.05 -2.19
N HIS A 447 11.91 1.77 -1.90
CA HIS A 447 12.31 0.71 -0.97
C HIS A 447 11.71 0.91 0.43
N VAL A 448 11.69 2.14 0.95
CA VAL A 448 10.95 2.45 2.20
C VAL A 448 9.49 2.05 2.06
N ASN A 449 8.80 2.45 0.99
CA ASN A 449 7.39 2.10 0.79
C ASN A 449 7.14 0.58 0.71
N LEU A 450 8.09 -0.20 0.20
CA LEU A 450 8.03 -1.68 0.23
C LEU A 450 8.06 -2.20 1.67
N LEU A 451 8.99 -1.72 2.50
CA LEU A 451 9.09 -2.09 3.91
C LEU A 451 7.83 -1.71 4.69
N LEU A 452 7.30 -0.49 4.45
CA LEU A 452 6.08 -0.01 5.12
C LEU A 452 4.85 -0.83 4.74
N MET A 453 4.73 -1.17 3.45
CA MET A 453 3.65 -2.01 2.94
C MET A 453 3.70 -3.40 3.58
N GLU A 454 4.85 -4.06 3.60
CA GLU A 454 4.98 -5.40 4.18
C GLU A 454 4.81 -5.42 5.70
N ALA A 455 5.37 -4.44 6.42
CA ALA A 455 5.19 -4.32 7.87
C ALA A 455 3.71 -4.13 8.22
N ARG A 456 3.00 -3.27 7.48
CA ARG A 456 1.57 -3.09 7.67
C ARG A 456 0.79 -4.38 7.41
N MET A 457 1.03 -5.04 6.28
CA MET A 457 0.36 -6.29 5.94
C MET A 457 0.59 -7.37 7.00
N GLN A 458 1.84 -7.52 7.47
CA GLN A 458 2.18 -8.49 8.49
C GLN A 458 1.46 -8.20 9.82
N ALA A 459 1.43 -6.94 10.27
CA ALA A 459 0.70 -6.55 11.48
C ALA A 459 -0.79 -6.89 11.40
N GLU A 460 -1.46 -6.55 10.28
CA GLU A 460 -2.87 -6.85 10.04
C GLU A 460 -3.13 -8.38 10.10
N LEU A 461 -2.28 -9.17 9.41
CA LEU A 461 -2.39 -10.62 9.40
C LEU A 461 -2.17 -11.22 10.79
N LEU A 462 -1.18 -10.78 11.55
CA LEU A 462 -0.89 -11.33 12.87
C LEU A 462 -2.09 -11.20 13.81
N TYR A 463 -2.75 -10.04 13.84
CA TYR A 463 -3.96 -9.85 14.66
C TYR A 463 -5.12 -10.74 14.21
N ALA A 464 -5.39 -10.80 12.90
CA ALA A 464 -6.48 -11.62 12.38
C ALA A 464 -6.25 -13.12 12.59
N LEU A 465 -5.05 -13.61 12.29
CA LEU A 465 -4.65 -15.01 12.44
C LEU A 465 -4.60 -15.43 13.91
N ARG A 466 -4.15 -14.54 14.80
CA ARG A 466 -4.24 -14.75 16.24
C ARG A 466 -5.69 -14.93 16.67
N ALA A 467 -6.61 -14.07 16.22
CA ALA A 467 -8.04 -14.21 16.52
C ALA A 467 -8.65 -15.50 15.96
N ILE A 468 -8.24 -15.94 14.77
CA ILE A 468 -8.66 -17.22 14.18
C ILE A 468 -8.15 -18.39 15.04
N THR A 469 -6.89 -18.37 15.47
CA THR A 469 -6.34 -19.39 16.37
C THR A 469 -7.14 -19.49 17.66
N HIS A 470 -7.45 -18.36 18.30
CA HIS A 470 -8.28 -18.31 19.52
C HIS A 470 -9.73 -18.76 19.33
N TYR A 471 -10.23 -18.78 18.08
CA TYR A 471 -11.54 -19.34 17.77
C TYR A 471 -11.47 -20.87 17.59
N MET A 472 -10.36 -21.39 17.06
CA MET A 472 -10.16 -22.82 16.80
C MET A 472 -9.84 -23.61 18.08
N THR A 473 -9.29 -22.95 19.10
CA THR A 473 -9.01 -23.48 20.44
C THR A 473 -10.15 -23.16 21.40
#